data_AF-A0A3C1S9P8-F1
#
_entry.id   AF-A0A3C1S9P8-F1
#
_cell.length_a   1.000
_cell.length_b   1.000
_cell.length_c   1.000
_cell.angle_alpha   90.00
_cell.angle_beta   90.00
_cell.angle_gamma   90.00
#
_symmetry.space_group_name_H-M   'P 1'
#
loop_
_entity.id
_entity.type
_entity.pdbx_description
1 polymer ?
#
loop_
_entity_poly.entity_id
_entity_poly.type
_entity_poly.pdbx_seq_one_letter_code
_entity_poly.pdbx_strand_id
1 'polypeptide(L)' 'MKLRDHIEEKYGVVYKSEQSYYDLLKAAGKSRHKSQKKNPEKNEERVILRREEIKKSLMNVRKR' A
#
# COMPACT_ATOMS: atom_id res chain seq x y z
N MET A 1 -12.34 3.70 -16.04
CA MET A 1 -11.21 3.23 -16.87
C MET A 1 -9.99 3.03 -15.98
N LYS A 2 -9.35 1.86 -16.02
CA LYS A 2 -8.09 1.65 -15.27
C LYS A 2 -6.92 2.14 -16.13
N LEU A 3 -5.81 2.52 -15.49
CA LEU A 3 -4.59 2.94 -16.18
C LEU A 3 -4.04 1.84 -17.12
N ARG A 4 -4.18 0.57 -16.71
CA ARG A 4 -3.80 -0.59 -17.53
C ARG A 4 -4.51 -0.58 -18.89
N ASP A 5 -5.83 -0.42 -18.87
CA ASP A 5 -6.69 -0.45 -20.08
C ASP A 5 -6.30 0.66 -21.05
N HIS A 6 -6.05 1.87 -20.52
CA HIS A 6 -5.58 3.00 -21.33
C HIS A 6 -4.23 2.72 -22.01
N ILE A 7 -3.32 2.02 -21.32
CA ILE A 7 -2.01 1.70 -21.88
C ILE A 7 -2.12 0.61 -22.96
N GLU A 8 -2.98 -0.38 -22.75
CA GLU A 8 -3.29 -1.42 -23.73
C GLU A 8 -3.87 -0.82 -25.01
N GLU A 9 -4.91 0.01 -24.89
CA GLU A 9 -5.63 0.60 -26.02
C GLU A 9 -4.79 1.65 -26.77
N LYS A 10 -4.09 2.53 -26.05
CA LYS A 10 -3.37 3.64 -26.65
C LYS A 10 -1.98 3.27 -27.19
N TYR A 11 -1.31 2.30 -26.57
CA TYR A 11 0.07 1.94 -26.91
C TYR A 11 0.22 0.48 -27.36
N GLY A 12 -0.87 -0.28 -27.47
CA GLY A 12 -0.87 -1.65 -27.98
C GLY A 12 -0.14 -2.65 -27.09
N VAL A 13 -0.05 -2.37 -25.78
CA VAL A 13 0.69 -3.24 -24.84
C VAL A 13 -0.12 -4.48 -24.52
N VAL A 14 0.39 -5.66 -24.89
CA VAL A 14 -0.24 -6.94 -24.55
C VAL A 14 0.33 -7.49 -23.24
N TYR A 15 -0.51 -7.59 -22.22
CA TYR A 15 -0.13 -8.18 -20.93
C TYR A 15 -0.39 -9.69 -20.92
N LYS A 16 0.54 -10.49 -20.38
CA LYS A 16 0.35 -11.94 -20.22
C LYS A 16 -0.68 -12.28 -19.13
N SER A 17 -0.75 -11.44 -18.11
CA SER A 17 -1.72 -11.53 -17.01
C SER A 17 -1.86 -10.17 -16.34
N GLU A 18 -2.78 -10.04 -15.37
CA GLU A 18 -2.88 -8.83 -14.56
C GLU A 18 -1.59 -8.53 -13.76
N GLN A 19 -0.85 -9.57 -13.38
CA GLN A 19 0.42 -9.43 -12.67
C GLN A 19 1.49 -8.76 -13.53
N SER A 20 1.50 -9.03 -14.85
CA SER A 20 2.46 -8.41 -15.78
C SER A 20 2.38 -6.88 -15.81
N TYR A 21 1.20 -6.31 -15.57
CA TYR A 21 1.04 -4.86 -15.43
C TYR A 21 1.76 -4.32 -14.19
N TYR A 22 1.65 -4.99 -13.06
CA TYR A 22 2.36 -4.60 -11.84
C TYR A 22 3.87 -4.83 -11.94
N ASP A 23 4.30 -5.85 -12.68
CA ASP A 23 5.72 -6.11 -12.94
C ASP A 23 6.35 -4.99 -13.78
N LEU A 24 5.63 -4.47 -14.79
CA LEU A 24 6.04 -3.29 -15.55
C LEU A 24 6.21 -2.04 -14.67
N LEU A 25 5.25 -1.78 -13.77
CA LEU A 25 5.35 -0.68 -12.82
C LEU A 25 6.53 -0.84 -11.86
N LYS A 26 6.79 -2.07 -11.41
CA LYS A 26 7.92 -2.42 -10.56
C LYS A 26 9.25 -2.18 -11.29
N ALA A 27 9.37 -2.62 -12.53
CA ALA A 27 10.56 -2.40 -13.37
C ALA A 27 10.82 -0.90 -13.61
N ALA A 28 9.76 -0.10 -13.75
CA ALA A 28 9.85 1.36 -13.86
C ALA A 28 10.18 2.07 -12.52
N GLY A 29 10.50 1.34 -11.44
CA GLY A 29 10.76 1.91 -10.12
C GLY A 29 9.54 2.51 -9.43
N LYS A 30 8.33 2.31 -9.98
CA LYS A 30 7.07 2.71 -9.34
C LYS A 30 6.62 1.60 -8.39
N SER A 31 7.28 1.53 -7.24
CA SER A 31 6.78 0.73 -6.11
C SER A 31 5.51 1.37 -5.54
N ARG A 32 4.47 0.56 -5.32
CA ARG A 32 3.18 0.95 -4.71
C ARG A 32 3.35 1.56 -3.32
N HIS A 33 4.49 1.34 -2.67
CA HIS A 33 4.78 1.83 -1.33
C HIS A 33 5.99 2.77 -1.36
N LYS A 34 5.78 4.03 -1.75
CA LYS A 34 6.69 5.09 -1.31
C LYS A 34 6.40 5.35 0.16
N SER A 35 7.25 4.83 1.04
CA SER A 35 7.24 5.21 2.44
C SER A 35 7.49 6.71 2.54
N GLN A 36 6.48 7.46 2.99
CA GLN A 36 6.64 8.88 3.28
C GLN A 36 7.14 9.02 4.71
N LYS A 37 8.18 9.84 4.91
CA LYS A 37 8.76 10.08 6.25
C LYS A 37 7.74 10.67 7.23
N LYS A 38 6.74 11.39 6.72
CA LYS A 38 5.59 11.89 7.46
C LYS A 38 4.34 11.48 6.68
N ASN A 39 3.39 10.80 7.34
CA ASN A 39 2.08 10.55 6.76
C ASN A 39 1.29 11.87 6.76
N PRO A 40 0.94 12.46 5.59
CA PRO A 40 0.15 13.69 5.54
C PRO A 40 -1.25 13.52 6.12
N GLU A 41 -1.79 12.29 6.16
CA GLU A 41 -3.08 11.95 6.78
C GLU A 41 -2.95 11.51 8.25
N LYS A 42 -1.84 11.86 8.93
CA LYS A 42 -1.62 11.50 10.34
C LYS A 42 -2.64 12.22 11.23
N ASN A 43 -3.61 11.46 11.75
CA ASN A 43 -4.49 11.91 12.82
C ASN A 43 -3.92 11.46 14.19
N GLU A 44 -3.58 12.40 15.05
CA GLU A 44 -2.88 12.13 16.30
C GLU A 44 -3.74 11.38 17.32
N GLU A 45 -5.04 11.71 17.42
CA GLU A 45 -6.00 11.05 18.32
C GLU A 45 -6.13 9.56 17.97
N ARG A 46 -6.27 9.24 16.67
CA ARG A 46 -6.34 7.85 16.20
C ARG A 46 -5.05 7.07 16.50
N VAL A 47 -3.89 7.73 16.42
CA VAL A 47 -2.61 7.09 16.74
C VAL A 47 -2.50 6.80 18.23
N ILE A 48 -2.96 7.71 19.11
CA ILE A 48 -2.94 7.51 20.56
C ILE A 48 -3.85 6.34 20.95
N LEU A 49 -5.11 6.35 20.49
CA LEU A 49 -6.06 5.28 20.76
C LEU A 49 -5.52 3.91 20.31
N ARG A 50 -4.96 3.85 19.10
CA ARG A 50 -4.39 2.61 18.58
C ARG A 50 -3.20 2.10 19.40
N ARG A 51 -2.37 3.00 19.93
CA ARG A 51 -1.24 2.63 20.80
C ARG A 51 -1.72 2.06 22.13
N GLU A 52 -2.78 2.61 22.71
CA GLU A 52 -3.36 2.10 23.95
C GLU A 52 -3.97 0.71 23.78
N GLU A 53 -4.70 0.48 22.69
CA GLU A 53 -5.22 -0.85 22.32
C GLU A 53 -4.09 -1.88 22.21
N ILE A 54 -3.02 -1.55 21.48
CA ILE A 54 -1.86 -2.43 21.30
C ILE A 54 -1.20 -2.72 22.65
N LYS A 55 -1.02 -1.71 23.50
CA LYS A 55 -0.43 -1.88 24.84
C LYS A 55 -1.27 -2.83 25.70
N LYS A 56 -2.60 -2.66 25.70
CA LYS A 56 -3.54 -3.53 26.44
C LYS A 56 -3.49 -4.96 25.91
N SER A 57 -3.47 -5.15 24.59
CA SER A 57 -3.34 -6.47 23.96
C SER A 57 -2.04 -7.17 24.37
N LEU A 58 -0.91 -6.47 24.32
CA LEU A 58 0.40 -7.02 24.73
C LEU A 58 0.45 -7.38 26.22
N MET A 59 -0.16 -6.57 27.09
CA MET A 59 -0.27 -6.89 28.52
C MET A 59 -1.10 -8.15 28.77
N ASN A 60 -2.18 -8.34 28.00
CA ASN A 60 -3.03 -9.53 28.12
C ASN A 60 -2.31 -10.79 27.62
N VAL A 61 -1.50 -10.68 26.56
CA VAL A 61 -0.67 -11.80 26.07
C VAL A 61 0.38 -12.19 27.11
N ARG A 62 1.04 -11.21 27.76
CA ARG A 62 2.07 -11.47 28.79
C ARG A 62 1.52 -12.06 30.10
N LYS A 63 0.22 -11.95 30.34
CA LYS A 63 -0.44 -12.51 31.53
C LYS A 63 -0.95 -13.95 31.33
N ARG A 64 -0.87 -14.47 30.11
CA ARG A 64 -1.13 -15.87 29.79
C ARG A 64 0.18 -16.65 29.86
#